data_AF-A0A077PJP3-F1
#
_entry.id   AF-A0A077PJP3-F1
#
_cell.length_a   1.000
_cell.length_b   1.000
_cell.length_c   1.000
_cell.angle_alpha   90.00
_cell.angle_beta   90.00
_cell.angle_gamma   90.00
#
_symmetry.space_group_name_H-M   'P 1'
#
loop_
_entity.id
_entity.type
_entity.pdbx_description
1 polymer ?
#
loop_
_entity_poly.entity_id
_entity_poly.type
_entity_poly.pdbx_seq_one_letter_code
_entity_poly.pdbx_strand_id
1 'polypeptide(L)'
;MKTINDLDPRKHAMHLYFNGYRVARIAEMLNEKAATVQSWKRRDKWDDVTPFERVELSLEARLCQLIAKEQKEGRDFKEIDLLHRQLKRQAQINKYSNGGNEADLNPKIANRNKGERKAPEKNVFSEEQIEKLAQLFYANMFGYQKVWYDEGHKHRIRNILKSRQIGATYFFAREAFMDALTTGRNQVFLSASKAQAHVFKQYILEMAREVEVELKGDPITLSNGATLYFLGTNARTAQSYHGNLYLDEYFWIPRFQELRKVASGMAMHKHWRQTYFSTPSSLTHSAYPYWSGKLINRGRAKADRINIDVSHDVLGGGLLCADRQWRQIVTIEDAVKGGCTLFDLDQLRLEYSPDEYQNLLMCEFMDDIESIFSLPLMQGCMVDSWEVWNDVQPLMLRPYGYNPVWIGYDPAKGGEKGDSAGCVVIAPPLVPGGKFRILERHQWRGMDFRAQSDAIQRLTEQYNVEYIGIDSTGVGHGVYQNVKEFFPAAREFVYNPSVKNALVLKAWDIINHRRLEFDAGHTDIAQSFMAIRRSTTASGNRPTYEASRSEEASHADLAWATMHALFNEPITGDTPQHRNIVEVY
;
A
#
# COMPACT_ATOMS: atom_id res chain seq x y z
N MET A 1 93.22 -11.10 -15.30
CA MET A 1 92.23 -12.17 -15.08
C MET A 1 91.04 -11.91 -15.99
N LYS A 2 90.80 -12.76 -16.99
CA LYS A 2 89.56 -12.75 -17.77
C LYS A 2 88.41 -13.06 -16.81
N THR A 3 87.54 -12.10 -16.53
CA THR A 3 86.23 -12.41 -15.93
C THR A 3 85.47 -13.24 -16.95
N ILE A 4 85.46 -14.56 -16.72
CA ILE A 4 84.56 -15.49 -17.38
C ILE A 4 83.16 -15.06 -16.95
N ASN A 5 82.46 -14.36 -17.83
CA ASN A 5 81.08 -14.02 -17.63
C ASN A 5 80.27 -15.21 -18.12
N ASP A 6 79.99 -16.15 -17.24
CA ASP A 6 79.29 -17.42 -17.50
C ASP A 6 77.79 -17.22 -17.78
N LEU A 7 77.44 -16.04 -18.32
CA LEU A 7 76.08 -15.64 -18.66
C LEU A 7 75.81 -16.04 -20.12
N ASP A 8 74.63 -16.63 -20.36
CA ASP A 8 74.10 -16.88 -21.71
C ASP A 8 74.30 -15.63 -22.60
N PRO A 9 75.08 -15.72 -23.69
CA PRO A 9 75.38 -14.59 -24.57
C PRO A 9 74.13 -13.85 -25.06
N ARG A 10 73.02 -14.58 -25.24
CA ARG A 10 71.74 -14.01 -25.65
C ARG A 10 71.09 -13.14 -24.56
N LYS A 11 71.14 -13.58 -23.31
CA LYS A 11 70.65 -12.79 -22.16
C LYS A 11 71.55 -11.59 -21.87
N HIS A 12 72.87 -11.77 -21.98
CA HIS A 12 73.82 -10.67 -21.81
C HIS A 12 73.58 -9.56 -22.87
N ALA A 13 73.35 -9.96 -24.12
CA ALA A 13 72.99 -9.03 -25.19
C ALA A 13 71.70 -8.25 -24.89
N MET A 14 70.67 -8.91 -24.34
CA MET A 14 69.41 -8.28 -23.96
C MET A 14 69.58 -7.21 -22.88
N HIS A 15 70.38 -7.47 -21.84
CA HIS A 15 70.66 -6.48 -20.79
C HIS A 15 71.44 -5.28 -21.32
N LEU A 16 72.45 -5.50 -22.17
CA LEU A 16 73.18 -4.40 -22.82
C LEU A 16 72.24 -3.56 -23.70
N TYR A 17 71.29 -4.19 -24.38
CA TYR A 17 70.29 -3.49 -25.15
C TYR A 17 69.38 -2.62 -24.27
N PHE A 18 68.90 -3.14 -23.14
CA PHE A 18 68.10 -2.36 -22.19
C PHE A 18 68.89 -1.22 -21.53
N ASN A 19 70.20 -1.33 -21.42
CA ASN A 19 71.11 -0.25 -21.00
C ASN A 19 71.35 0.82 -22.09
N GLY A 20 70.71 0.71 -23.26
CA GLY A 20 70.74 1.72 -24.33
C GLY A 20 71.85 1.53 -25.37
N TYR A 21 72.59 0.41 -25.35
CA TYR A 21 73.60 0.14 -26.38
C TYR A 21 72.95 -0.26 -27.72
N ARG A 22 73.51 0.24 -28.83
CA ARG A 22 73.09 -0.15 -30.18
C ARG A 22 73.52 -1.58 -30.47
N VAL A 23 72.70 -2.33 -31.23
CA VAL A 23 72.94 -3.74 -31.59
C VAL A 23 74.33 -3.99 -32.19
N ALA A 24 74.82 -3.08 -33.03
CA ALA A 24 76.17 -3.19 -33.62
C ALA A 24 77.27 -3.19 -32.55
N ARG A 25 77.13 -2.33 -31.53
CA ARG A 25 78.10 -2.24 -30.43
C ARG A 25 78.02 -3.45 -29.50
N ILE A 26 76.82 -3.97 -29.27
CA ILE A 26 76.61 -5.20 -28.49
C ILE A 26 77.29 -6.39 -29.17
N ALA A 27 77.13 -6.51 -30.48
CA ALA A 27 77.75 -7.56 -31.28
C ALA A 27 79.28 -7.54 -31.17
N GLU A 28 79.90 -6.36 -31.23
CA GLU A 28 81.34 -6.18 -30.99
C GLU A 28 81.74 -6.59 -29.56
N MET A 29 80.99 -6.15 -28.55
CA MET A 29 81.29 -6.42 -27.13
C MET A 29 81.21 -7.91 -26.80
N LEU A 30 80.34 -8.66 -27.48
CA LEU A 30 80.13 -10.09 -27.26
C LEU A 30 80.90 -10.98 -28.25
N ASN A 31 81.64 -10.38 -29.19
CA ASN A 31 82.29 -11.08 -30.30
C ASN A 31 81.31 -11.96 -31.11
N GLU A 32 80.11 -11.42 -31.36
CA GLU A 32 79.02 -12.04 -32.10
C GLU A 32 78.73 -11.32 -33.41
N LYS A 33 78.06 -11.99 -34.37
CA LYS A 33 77.63 -11.31 -35.61
C LYS A 33 76.43 -10.41 -35.32
N ALA A 34 76.43 -9.17 -35.85
CA ALA A 34 75.33 -8.22 -35.66
C ALA A 34 73.96 -8.79 -36.09
N ALA A 35 73.93 -9.61 -37.15
CA ALA A 35 72.72 -10.31 -37.60
C ALA A 35 72.17 -11.31 -36.55
N THR A 36 73.05 -11.95 -35.78
CA THR A 36 72.69 -12.88 -34.69
C THR A 36 72.00 -12.12 -33.56
N VAL A 37 72.58 -11.00 -33.12
CA VAL A 37 72.00 -10.16 -32.06
C VAL A 37 70.67 -9.53 -32.50
N GLN A 38 70.57 -9.10 -33.77
CA GLN A 38 69.32 -8.59 -34.35
C GLN A 38 68.22 -9.67 -34.39
N SER A 39 68.60 -10.92 -34.69
CA SER A 39 67.69 -12.07 -34.67
C SER A 39 67.16 -12.35 -33.27
N TRP A 40 68.02 -12.30 -32.24
CA TRP A 40 67.62 -12.42 -30.84
C TRP A 40 66.66 -11.30 -30.43
N LYS A 41 67.01 -10.05 -30.73
CA LYS A 41 66.18 -8.88 -30.47
C LYS A 41 64.76 -9.04 -31.02
N ARG A 42 64.64 -9.50 -32.28
CA ARG A 42 63.34 -9.70 -32.93
C ARG A 42 62.59 -10.90 -32.36
N ARG A 43 63.27 -12.01 -32.09
CA ARG A 43 62.65 -13.25 -31.60
C ARG A 43 62.07 -13.08 -30.20
N ASP A 44 62.79 -12.40 -29.31
CA ASP A 44 62.39 -12.16 -27.93
C ASP A 44 61.71 -10.80 -27.74
N LYS A 45 61.40 -10.11 -28.84
CA LYS A 45 60.64 -8.85 -28.86
C LYS A 45 61.16 -7.82 -27.86
N TRP A 46 62.48 -7.58 -27.84
CA TRP A 46 63.08 -6.68 -26.85
C TRP A 46 62.50 -5.26 -26.87
N ASP A 47 61.98 -4.81 -28.02
CA ASP A 47 61.32 -3.51 -28.17
C ASP A 47 59.97 -3.44 -27.44
N ASP A 48 59.29 -4.58 -27.26
CA ASP A 48 57.95 -4.66 -26.65
C ASP A 48 58.02 -4.73 -25.11
N VAL A 49 59.21 -4.99 -24.55
CA VAL A 49 59.42 -5.09 -23.09
C VAL A 49 59.38 -3.69 -22.46
N THR A 50 58.40 -3.47 -21.59
CA THR A 50 58.14 -2.20 -20.90
C THR A 50 59.24 -1.86 -19.89
N PRO A 51 59.43 -0.58 -19.52
CA PRO A 51 60.40 -0.21 -18.47
C PRO A 51 60.20 -0.93 -17.14
N PHE A 52 58.95 -1.23 -16.76
CA PHE A 52 58.64 -1.97 -15.52
C PHE A 52 59.09 -3.43 -15.59
N GLU A 53 58.82 -4.12 -16.71
CA GLU A 53 59.27 -5.50 -16.93
C GLU A 53 60.79 -5.60 -16.98
N ARG A 54 61.48 -4.58 -17.54
CA ARG A 54 62.96 -4.52 -17.53
C ARG A 54 63.51 -4.47 -16.10
N VAL A 55 62.90 -3.67 -15.23
CA VAL A 55 63.29 -3.58 -13.81
C VAL A 55 63.02 -4.90 -13.10
N GLU A 56 61.88 -5.54 -13.34
CA GLU A 56 61.52 -6.83 -12.76
C GLU A 56 62.54 -7.92 -13.12
N LEU A 57 62.89 -8.04 -14.41
CA LEU A 57 63.91 -8.98 -14.89
C LEU A 57 65.29 -8.73 -14.26
N SER A 58 65.67 -7.46 -14.07
CA SER A 58 66.93 -7.10 -13.41
C SER A 58 66.93 -7.41 -11.91
N LEU A 59 65.81 -7.17 -11.22
CA LEU A 59 65.66 -7.52 -9.80
C LEU A 59 65.72 -9.03 -9.59
N GLU A 60 65.01 -9.80 -10.42
CA GLU A 60 65.00 -11.27 -10.39
C GLU A 60 66.41 -11.83 -10.65
N ALA A 61 67.09 -11.35 -11.70
CA ALA A 61 68.44 -11.81 -12.04
C ALA A 61 69.43 -11.54 -10.89
N ARG A 62 69.38 -10.36 -10.28
CA ARG A 62 70.23 -9.99 -9.13
C ARG A 62 69.93 -10.85 -7.91
N LEU A 63 68.64 -11.10 -7.65
CA LEU A 63 68.21 -11.95 -6.54
C LEU A 63 68.71 -13.39 -6.71
N CYS A 64 68.56 -13.98 -7.90
CA CYS A 64 69.07 -15.31 -8.21
C CYS A 64 70.60 -15.39 -8.02
N GLN A 65 71.36 -14.38 -8.44
CA GLN A 65 72.81 -14.31 -8.20
C GLN A 65 73.16 -14.31 -6.70
N LEU A 66 72.46 -13.50 -5.89
CA LEU A 66 72.71 -13.43 -4.45
C LEU A 66 72.30 -14.73 -3.74
N ILE A 67 71.23 -15.38 -4.18
CA ILE A 67 70.80 -16.69 -3.65
C ILE A 67 71.86 -17.75 -3.96
N ALA A 68 72.40 -17.77 -5.17
CA ALA A 68 73.39 -18.74 -5.62
C ALA A 68 74.79 -18.55 -4.99
N LYS A 69 75.08 -17.40 -4.36
CA LYS A 69 76.36 -17.13 -3.71
C LYS A 69 76.63 -18.11 -2.55
N GLU A 70 77.72 -18.88 -2.62
CA GLU A 70 78.05 -19.93 -1.62
C GLU A 70 78.32 -19.36 -0.22
N GLN A 71 79.16 -18.33 -0.11
CA GLN A 71 79.43 -17.64 1.15
C GLN A 71 78.71 -16.28 1.18
N LYS A 72 77.67 -16.18 2.02
CA LYS A 72 76.87 -14.96 2.18
C LYS A 72 77.33 -14.16 3.39
N GLU A 73 77.41 -12.84 3.23
CA GLU A 73 77.70 -11.87 4.28
C GLU A 73 76.41 -11.15 4.71
N GLY A 74 76.44 -10.45 5.86
CA GLY A 74 75.27 -9.72 6.38
C GLY A 74 74.66 -8.71 5.39
N ARG A 75 75.49 -8.10 4.53
CA ARG A 75 75.03 -7.20 3.45
C ARG A 75 74.24 -7.94 2.36
N ASP A 76 74.60 -9.19 2.06
CA ASP A 76 73.92 -9.98 1.03
C ASP A 76 72.51 -10.36 1.50
N PHE A 77 72.37 -10.75 2.77
CA PHE A 77 71.05 -11.04 3.35
C PHE A 77 70.14 -9.80 3.36
N LYS A 78 70.71 -8.62 3.65
CA LYS A 78 69.96 -7.35 3.60
C LYS A 78 69.53 -7.00 2.18
N GLU A 79 70.40 -7.19 1.18
CA GLU A 79 70.07 -6.96 -0.22
C GLU A 79 68.98 -7.95 -0.71
N ILE A 80 69.09 -9.24 -0.35
CA ILE A 80 68.07 -10.27 -0.65
C ILE A 80 66.69 -9.89 -0.07
N ASP A 81 66.64 -9.42 1.18
CA ASP A 81 65.38 -8.98 1.81
C ASP A 81 64.80 -7.74 1.10
N LEU A 82 65.64 -6.75 0.78
CA LEU A 82 65.20 -5.57 0.05
C LEU A 82 64.66 -5.90 -1.34
N LEU A 83 65.35 -6.79 -2.08
CA LEU A 83 64.91 -7.25 -3.40
C LEU A 83 63.58 -8.03 -3.32
N HIS A 84 63.41 -8.91 -2.34
CA HIS A 84 62.13 -9.61 -2.11
C HIS A 84 60.98 -8.67 -1.79
N ARG A 85 61.22 -7.61 -1.00
CA ARG A 85 60.20 -6.60 -0.69
C ARG A 85 59.78 -5.81 -1.94
N GLN A 86 60.73 -5.51 -2.83
CA GLN A 86 60.43 -4.85 -4.10
C GLN A 86 59.61 -5.76 -5.03
N LEU A 87 59.96 -7.05 -5.15
CA LEU A 87 59.16 -8.02 -5.91
C LEU A 87 57.72 -8.12 -5.39
N LYS A 88 57.54 -8.19 -4.06
CA LYS A 88 56.20 -8.21 -3.45
C LYS A 88 55.40 -6.96 -3.78
N ARG A 89 56.03 -5.78 -3.77
CA ARG A 89 55.37 -4.52 -4.10
C ARG A 89 55.01 -4.44 -5.58
N GLN A 90 55.86 -4.96 -6.46
CA GLN A 90 55.57 -5.05 -7.89
C GLN A 90 54.39 -5.98 -8.17
N ALA A 91 54.33 -7.15 -7.50
CA ALA A 91 53.19 -8.07 -7.61
C ALA A 91 51.86 -7.42 -7.15
N GLN A 92 51.89 -6.58 -6.10
CA GLN A 92 50.72 -5.81 -5.66
C GLN A 92 50.28 -4.78 -6.70
N ILE A 93 51.23 -4.06 -7.31
CA ILE A 93 50.96 -3.09 -8.38
C ILE A 93 50.38 -3.78 -9.61
N ASN A 94 50.95 -4.92 -10.03
CA ASN A 94 50.45 -5.68 -11.17
C ASN A 94 49.03 -6.20 -10.93
N LYS A 95 48.72 -6.65 -9.71
CA LYS A 95 47.36 -7.05 -9.32
C LYS A 95 46.38 -5.88 -9.36
N TYR A 96 46.79 -4.70 -8.89
CA TYR A 96 45.97 -3.48 -8.96
C TYR A 96 45.69 -3.07 -10.42
N SER A 97 46.72 -3.03 -11.28
CA SER A 97 46.59 -2.66 -12.68
C SER A 97 45.72 -3.64 -13.49
N ASN A 98 45.66 -4.92 -13.08
CA ASN A 98 44.84 -5.96 -13.71
C ASN A 98 43.46 -6.13 -13.05
N GLY A 99 42.79 -5.00 -12.73
CA GLY A 99 41.41 -4.99 -12.22
C GLY A 99 41.28 -5.16 -10.70
N GLY A 100 42.37 -5.01 -9.94
CA GLY A 100 42.35 -4.93 -8.48
C GLY A 100 41.82 -3.59 -7.97
N ASN A 101 41.70 -3.45 -6.65
CA ASN A 101 41.20 -2.23 -6.01
C ASN A 101 42.21 -1.66 -5.00
N GLU A 102 41.92 -0.47 -4.49
CA GLU A 102 42.85 0.30 -3.64
C GLU A 102 43.29 -0.45 -2.36
N ALA A 103 42.51 -1.45 -1.92
CA ALA A 103 42.86 -2.30 -0.79
C ALA A 103 43.97 -3.32 -1.10
N ASP A 104 44.28 -3.60 -2.38
CA ASP A 104 45.42 -4.44 -2.79
C ASP A 104 46.77 -3.71 -2.59
N LEU A 105 46.77 -2.36 -2.66
CA LEU A 105 47.96 -1.52 -2.48
C LEU A 105 48.22 -1.18 -1.00
N ASN A 106 47.18 -1.09 -0.18
CA ASN A 106 47.31 -0.75 1.24
C ASN A 106 46.55 -1.71 2.16
N PRO A 107 47.25 -2.67 2.81
CA PRO A 107 46.61 -3.62 3.72
C PRO A 107 45.98 -2.97 4.97
N LYS A 108 46.28 -1.69 5.27
CA LYS A 108 45.59 -0.96 6.34
C LYS A 108 44.14 -0.61 5.99
N ILE A 109 43.80 -0.47 4.70
CA ILE A 109 42.41 -0.25 4.24
C ILE A 109 41.59 -1.52 4.43
N ALA A 110 42.16 -2.69 4.08
CA ALA A 110 41.55 -3.99 4.34
C ALA A 110 41.32 -4.24 5.84
N ASN A 111 42.25 -3.81 6.70
CA ASN A 111 42.10 -3.92 8.16
C ASN A 111 41.07 -2.95 8.75
N ARG A 112 40.80 -1.81 8.12
CA ARG A 112 39.76 -0.85 8.57
C ARG A 112 38.34 -1.36 8.33
N ASN A 113 38.18 -2.27 7.36
CA ASN A 113 36.92 -2.92 7.01
C ASN A 113 36.77 -4.32 7.63
N LYS A 114 37.69 -4.72 8.52
CA LYS A 114 37.69 -6.05 9.17
C LYS A 114 36.87 -5.99 10.47
N GLY A 115 35.56 -5.94 10.30
CA GLY A 115 34.58 -6.10 11.38
C GLY A 115 33.20 -6.26 10.76
N GLU A 116 32.39 -7.17 11.28
CA GLU A 116 30.95 -7.17 11.00
C GLU A 116 30.40 -5.82 11.47
N ARG A 117 30.23 -4.87 10.54
CA ARG A 117 29.34 -3.74 10.82
C ARG A 117 27.96 -4.36 11.05
N LYS A 118 27.56 -4.50 12.32
CA LYS A 118 26.15 -4.73 12.65
C LYS A 118 25.36 -3.71 11.86
N ALA A 119 24.43 -4.19 11.04
CA ALA A 119 23.51 -3.28 10.35
C ALA A 119 22.88 -2.36 11.40
N PRO A 120 22.76 -1.05 11.13
CA PRO A 120 22.11 -0.15 12.07
C PRO A 120 20.74 -0.74 12.44
N GLU A 121 20.46 -0.82 13.74
CA GLU A 121 19.16 -1.29 14.22
C GLU A 121 18.08 -0.39 13.61
N LYS A 122 17.12 -1.02 12.93
CA LYS A 122 16.03 -0.32 12.26
C LYS A 122 14.93 -0.03 13.28
N ASN A 123 14.17 1.06 13.06
CA ASN A 123 12.99 1.39 13.86
C ASN A 123 13.32 1.50 15.37
N VAL A 124 14.39 2.24 15.69
CA VAL A 124 14.86 2.50 17.06
C VAL A 124 14.24 3.78 17.59
N PHE A 125 13.85 3.77 18.85
CA PHE A 125 13.36 4.93 19.59
C PHE A 125 14.15 5.05 20.90
N SER A 126 14.64 6.24 21.21
CA SER A 126 15.20 6.54 22.52
C SER A 126 14.10 6.69 23.57
N GLU A 127 14.45 6.57 24.85
CA GLU A 127 13.51 6.79 25.97
C GLU A 127 12.89 8.20 25.91
N GLU A 128 13.70 9.23 25.63
CA GLU A 128 13.23 10.60 25.45
C GLU A 128 12.22 10.74 24.30
N GLN A 129 12.43 10.04 23.19
CA GLN A 129 11.48 10.03 22.07
C GLN A 129 10.16 9.37 22.46
N ILE A 130 10.20 8.25 23.20
CA ILE A 130 9.01 7.55 23.68
C ILE A 130 8.23 8.42 24.67
N GLU A 131 8.92 9.09 25.60
CA GLU A 131 8.28 10.01 26.56
C GLU A 131 7.63 11.20 25.84
N LYS A 132 8.31 11.80 24.86
CA LYS A 132 7.76 12.89 24.05
C LYS A 132 6.52 12.42 23.27
N LEU A 133 6.56 11.23 22.68
CA LEU A 133 5.39 10.64 22.01
C LEU A 133 4.22 10.42 22.97
N ALA A 134 4.49 9.94 24.19
CA ALA A 134 3.46 9.77 25.21
C ALA A 134 2.79 11.12 25.55
N GLN A 135 3.59 12.16 25.80
CA GLN A 135 3.09 13.51 26.11
C GLN A 135 2.20 14.05 24.97
N LEU A 136 2.67 13.97 23.72
CA LEU A 136 1.90 14.41 22.55
C LEU A 136 0.61 13.60 22.37
N PHE A 137 0.69 12.28 22.57
CA PHE A 137 -0.48 11.42 22.48
C PHE A 137 -1.56 11.79 23.49
N TYR A 138 -1.22 11.97 24.76
CA TYR A 138 -2.18 12.35 25.80
C TYR A 138 -2.74 13.77 25.60
N ALA A 139 -1.91 14.72 25.15
CA ALA A 139 -2.34 16.10 24.93
C ALA A 139 -3.40 16.23 23.82
N ASN A 140 -3.34 15.36 22.80
CA ASN A 140 -4.20 15.41 21.63
C ASN A 140 -5.51 14.58 21.78
N MET A 141 -5.77 13.96 22.93
CA MET A 141 -6.99 13.17 23.14
C MET A 141 -8.21 14.03 23.48
N PHE A 142 -9.32 13.79 22.78
CA PHE A 142 -10.65 14.23 23.20
C PHE A 142 -11.18 13.40 24.39
N GLY A 143 -12.21 13.89 25.07
CA GLY A 143 -12.75 13.27 26.28
C GLY A 143 -13.18 11.81 26.08
N TYR A 144 -13.87 11.48 24.99
CA TYR A 144 -14.27 10.11 24.68
C TYR A 144 -13.09 9.19 24.34
N GLN A 145 -12.02 9.73 23.75
CA GLN A 145 -10.78 8.98 23.49
C GLN A 145 -10.04 8.65 24.78
N LYS A 146 -10.07 9.54 25.78
CA LYS A 146 -9.53 9.25 27.12
C LYS A 146 -10.28 8.09 27.78
N VAL A 147 -11.61 8.06 27.66
CA VAL A 147 -12.42 6.92 28.12
C VAL A 147 -11.98 5.63 27.41
N TRP A 148 -11.81 5.66 26.09
CA TRP A 148 -11.30 4.50 25.36
C TRP A 148 -9.95 4.04 25.91
N TYR A 149 -9.00 4.97 26.07
CA TYR A 149 -7.67 4.68 26.57
C TYR A 149 -7.70 3.98 27.94
N ASP A 150 -8.42 4.57 28.91
CA ASP A 150 -8.50 4.05 30.28
C ASP A 150 -9.16 2.66 30.33
N GLU A 151 -10.28 2.49 29.62
CA GLU A 151 -11.03 1.23 29.59
C GLU A 151 -10.28 0.12 28.84
N GLY A 152 -9.41 0.51 27.91
CA GLY A 152 -8.51 -0.38 27.20
C GLY A 152 -7.49 -1.14 28.03
N HIS A 153 -7.03 -0.50 29.09
CA HIS A 153 -6.09 -1.10 30.02
C HIS A 153 -6.81 -2.06 30.98
N LYS A 154 -8.08 -1.76 31.30
CA LYS A 154 -8.91 -2.51 32.25
C LYS A 154 -9.55 -3.76 31.64
N HIS A 155 -9.96 -3.70 30.38
CA HIS A 155 -10.80 -4.72 29.78
C HIS A 155 -10.10 -5.49 28.66
N ARG A 156 -10.32 -6.82 28.64
CA ARG A 156 -9.75 -7.69 27.61
C ARG A 156 -10.37 -7.43 26.23
N ILE A 157 -11.69 -7.20 26.21
CA ILE A 157 -12.46 -6.93 25.00
C ILE A 157 -13.18 -5.60 25.20
N ARG A 158 -12.95 -4.67 24.30
CA ARG A 158 -13.76 -3.46 24.13
C ARG A 158 -14.41 -3.46 22.77
N ASN A 159 -15.66 -3.05 22.70
CA ASN A 159 -16.47 -3.06 21.50
C ASN A 159 -17.20 -1.72 21.38
N ILE A 160 -16.89 -0.95 20.34
CA ILE A 160 -17.25 0.47 20.25
C ILE A 160 -18.05 0.69 18.97
N LEU A 161 -19.28 1.13 19.12
CA LEU A 161 -20.04 1.68 18.01
C LEU A 161 -19.79 3.18 17.95
N LYS A 162 -19.42 3.70 16.78
CA LYS A 162 -18.95 5.09 16.66
C LYS A 162 -19.50 5.81 15.44
N SER A 163 -19.60 7.12 15.55
CA SER A 163 -19.88 8.05 14.45
C SER A 163 -18.73 8.09 13.44
N ARG A 164 -19.02 8.45 12.18
CA ARG A 164 -17.98 8.78 11.21
C ARG A 164 -17.16 9.99 11.64
N GLN A 165 -15.93 10.04 11.15
CA GLN A 165 -14.98 11.16 11.30
C GLN A 165 -14.58 11.59 12.72
N ILE A 166 -14.96 10.86 13.79
CA ILE A 166 -14.57 11.21 15.18
C ILE A 166 -13.13 10.78 15.58
N GLY A 167 -12.26 10.50 14.61
CA GLY A 167 -10.85 10.18 14.87
C GLY A 167 -10.56 8.81 15.50
N ALA A 168 -11.45 7.81 15.35
CA ALA A 168 -11.26 6.47 15.93
C ALA A 168 -10.00 5.77 15.40
N THR A 169 -9.80 5.68 14.08
CA THR A 169 -8.63 5.04 13.47
C THR A 169 -7.33 5.76 13.85
N TYR A 170 -7.34 7.10 13.85
CA TYR A 170 -6.23 7.93 14.32
C TYR A 170 -5.85 7.57 15.77
N PHE A 171 -6.83 7.56 16.68
CA PHE A 171 -6.60 7.24 18.08
C PHE A 171 -6.06 5.82 18.28
N PHE A 172 -6.71 4.80 17.70
CA PHE A 172 -6.32 3.40 17.91
C PHE A 172 -4.98 3.05 17.26
N ALA A 173 -4.62 3.70 16.15
CA ALA A 173 -3.28 3.59 15.57
C ALA A 173 -2.19 4.06 16.56
N ARG A 174 -2.42 5.22 17.20
CA ARG A 174 -1.49 5.81 18.17
C ARG A 174 -1.46 5.03 19.49
N GLU A 175 -2.62 4.59 19.98
CA GLU A 175 -2.74 3.73 21.17
C GLU A 175 -1.92 2.44 20.97
N ALA A 176 -2.14 1.74 19.86
CA ALA A 176 -1.44 0.52 19.52
C ALA A 176 0.07 0.73 19.38
N PHE A 177 0.48 1.84 18.77
CA PHE A 177 1.90 2.17 18.60
C PHE A 177 2.59 2.46 19.94
N MET A 178 1.96 3.24 20.81
CA MET A 178 2.46 3.47 22.16
C MET A 178 2.55 2.17 22.97
N ASP A 179 1.55 1.29 22.85
CA ASP A 179 1.58 -0.02 23.49
C ASP A 179 2.75 -0.89 22.98
N ALA A 180 2.98 -0.91 21.67
CA ALA A 180 4.08 -1.64 21.05
C ALA A 180 5.45 -1.13 21.53
N LEU A 181 5.64 0.20 21.57
CA LEU A 181 6.88 0.83 22.03
C LEU A 181 7.18 0.52 23.49
N THR A 182 6.16 0.56 24.35
CA THR A 182 6.35 0.45 25.81
C THR A 182 6.34 -0.99 26.34
N THR A 183 5.65 -1.91 25.66
CA THR A 183 5.46 -3.28 26.17
C THR A 183 6.11 -4.38 25.33
N GLY A 184 6.56 -4.06 24.11
CA GLY A 184 7.06 -5.08 23.16
C GLY A 184 5.95 -5.97 22.58
N ARG A 185 4.68 -5.62 22.80
CA ARG A 185 3.53 -6.38 22.30
C ARG A 185 3.31 -6.18 20.81
N ASN A 186 3.05 -7.27 20.11
CA ASN A 186 2.62 -7.23 18.71
C ASN A 186 1.23 -6.60 18.58
N GLN A 187 1.00 -5.89 17.48
CA GLN A 187 -0.27 -5.26 17.16
C GLN A 187 -0.76 -5.77 15.81
N VAL A 188 -2.02 -6.19 15.75
CA VAL A 188 -2.67 -6.73 14.57
C VAL A 188 -3.83 -5.83 14.20
N PHE A 189 -3.70 -5.11 13.10
CA PHE A 189 -4.76 -4.29 12.50
C PHE A 189 -5.45 -5.11 11.43
N LEU A 190 -6.75 -5.34 11.62
CA LEU A 190 -7.60 -6.04 10.68
C LEU A 190 -8.72 -5.08 10.24
N SER A 191 -8.87 -4.92 8.93
CA SER A 191 -9.84 -4.00 8.33
C SER A 191 -10.60 -4.64 7.18
N ALA A 192 -11.62 -3.97 6.64
CA ALA A 192 -12.41 -4.49 5.52
C ALA A 192 -11.57 -4.78 4.27
N SER A 193 -10.52 -3.99 4.02
CA SER A 193 -9.50 -4.22 2.99
C SER A 193 -8.10 -3.87 3.50
N LYS A 194 -7.07 -4.35 2.80
CA LYS A 194 -5.67 -3.99 3.10
C LYS A 194 -5.40 -2.50 2.92
N ALA A 195 -6.04 -1.88 1.93
CA ALA A 195 -6.00 -0.43 1.72
C ALA A 195 -6.45 0.33 2.99
N GLN A 196 -7.55 -0.12 3.60
CA GLN A 196 -8.07 0.45 4.84
C GLN A 196 -7.14 0.16 6.03
N ALA A 197 -6.57 -1.05 6.13
CA ALA A 197 -5.59 -1.36 7.17
C ALA A 197 -4.34 -0.46 7.08
N HIS A 198 -3.92 -0.08 5.88
CA HIS A 198 -2.80 0.84 5.67
C HIS A 198 -3.07 2.27 6.15
N VAL A 199 -4.33 2.66 6.41
CA VAL A 199 -4.63 3.94 7.06
C VAL A 199 -4.04 3.98 8.48
N PHE A 200 -4.09 2.88 9.23
CA PHE A 200 -3.39 2.76 10.52
C PHE A 200 -1.88 2.93 10.34
N LYS A 201 -1.32 2.29 9.30
CA LYS A 201 0.11 2.39 8.99
C LYS A 201 0.52 3.83 8.74
N GLN A 202 -0.28 4.62 8.01
CA GLN A 202 0.00 6.03 7.77
C GLN A 202 -0.01 6.84 9.07
N TYR A 203 -1.02 6.70 9.92
CA TYR A 203 -1.04 7.40 11.22
C TYR A 203 0.13 7.02 12.13
N ILE A 204 0.58 5.77 12.07
CA ILE A 204 1.76 5.31 12.83
C ILE A 204 3.05 5.94 12.26
N LEU A 205 3.18 6.00 10.94
CA LEU A 205 4.31 6.67 10.28
C LEU A 205 4.33 8.16 10.59
N GLU A 206 3.18 8.83 10.57
CA GLU A 206 3.04 10.24 10.95
C GLU A 206 3.42 10.47 12.40
N MET A 207 2.93 9.65 13.33
CA MET A 207 3.29 9.75 14.74
C MET A 207 4.79 9.54 14.97
N ALA A 208 5.42 8.58 14.29
CA ALA A 208 6.88 8.38 14.40
C ALA A 208 7.68 9.60 13.89
N ARG A 209 7.18 10.30 12.86
CA ARG A 209 7.81 11.52 12.34
C ARG A 209 7.75 12.70 13.32
N GLU A 210 6.80 12.72 14.27
CA GLU A 210 6.74 13.76 15.33
C GLU A 210 8.00 13.79 16.23
N VAL A 211 8.77 12.69 16.22
CA VAL A 211 10.06 12.54 16.92
C VAL A 211 11.22 12.19 15.97
N GLU A 212 11.06 12.54 14.69
CA GLU A 212 12.09 12.41 13.64
C GLU A 212 12.53 10.96 13.35
N VAL A 213 11.65 9.97 13.62
CA VAL A 213 11.91 8.56 13.29
C VAL A 213 11.17 8.16 12.03
N GLU A 214 11.90 7.62 11.05
CA GLU A 214 11.34 7.04 9.83
C GLU A 214 11.20 5.52 9.99
N LEU A 215 9.97 5.04 10.19
CA LEU A 215 9.71 3.59 10.27
C LEU A 215 9.79 2.95 8.87
N LYS A 216 10.37 1.75 8.81
CA LYS A 216 10.51 0.94 7.59
C LYS A 216 10.00 -0.48 7.81
N GLY A 217 9.44 -1.07 6.74
CA GLY A 217 8.98 -2.46 6.72
C GLY A 217 7.50 -2.62 6.39
N ASP A 218 7.14 -3.83 5.99
CA ASP A 218 5.78 -4.32 5.90
C ASP A 218 5.76 -5.85 6.08
N PRO A 219 5.50 -6.38 7.30
CA PRO A 219 5.11 -5.67 8.52
C PRO A 219 6.24 -4.80 9.11
N ILE A 220 5.88 -3.88 10.01
CA ILE A 220 6.86 -3.03 10.71
C ILE A 220 7.30 -3.73 12.00
N THR A 221 8.60 -4.01 12.14
CA THR A 221 9.17 -4.57 13.38
C THR A 221 10.00 -3.52 14.10
N LEU A 222 9.70 -3.27 15.38
CA LEU A 222 10.40 -2.32 16.23
C LEU A 222 11.66 -2.96 16.84
N SER A 223 12.61 -2.13 17.26
CA SER A 223 13.86 -2.56 17.91
C SER A 223 13.64 -3.42 19.17
N ASN A 224 12.52 -3.23 19.88
CA ASN A 224 12.14 -4.01 21.06
C ASN A 224 11.49 -5.38 20.73
N GLY A 225 11.37 -5.74 19.45
CA GLY A 225 10.79 -7.00 18.98
C GLY A 225 9.28 -6.96 18.66
N ALA A 226 8.56 -5.90 19.03
CA ALA A 226 7.16 -5.76 18.68
C ALA A 226 6.98 -5.67 17.15
N THR A 227 5.99 -6.39 16.62
CA THR A 227 5.65 -6.35 15.19
C THR A 227 4.23 -5.82 14.97
N LEU A 228 4.08 -4.92 14.01
CA LEU A 228 2.83 -4.28 13.58
C LEU A 228 2.38 -4.89 12.26
N TYR A 229 1.26 -5.61 12.27
CA TYR A 229 0.68 -6.30 11.12
C TYR A 229 -0.54 -5.55 10.59
N PHE A 230 -0.60 -5.31 9.28
CA PHE A 230 -1.71 -4.62 8.61
C PHE A 230 -2.38 -5.58 7.61
N LEU A 231 -3.58 -6.05 7.95
CA LEU A 231 -4.23 -7.17 7.27
C LEU A 231 -5.62 -6.78 6.77
N GLY A 232 -5.97 -7.26 5.58
CA GLY A 232 -7.35 -7.25 5.09
C GLY A 232 -8.15 -8.48 5.52
N THR A 233 -9.32 -8.71 4.91
CA THR A 233 -10.30 -9.73 5.31
C THR A 233 -9.96 -11.17 4.91
N ASN A 234 -8.76 -11.43 4.38
CA ASN A 234 -8.34 -12.78 4.02
C ASN A 234 -8.04 -13.63 5.28
N ALA A 235 -9.03 -14.40 5.71
CA ALA A 235 -8.94 -15.25 6.90
C ALA A 235 -7.80 -16.29 6.85
N ARG A 236 -7.26 -16.64 5.66
CA ARG A 236 -6.14 -17.60 5.54
C ARG A 236 -4.82 -16.98 5.96
N THR A 237 -4.58 -15.71 5.66
CA THR A 237 -3.35 -15.01 6.05
C THR A 237 -3.38 -14.62 7.53
N ALA A 238 -4.56 -14.39 8.10
CA ALA A 238 -4.71 -13.96 9.49
C ALA A 238 -4.40 -15.04 10.56
N GLN A 239 -4.36 -16.33 10.23
CA GLN A 239 -4.27 -17.40 11.26
C GLN A 239 -2.93 -17.49 12.00
N SER A 240 -1.83 -17.03 11.41
CA SER A 240 -0.47 -17.25 11.92
C SER A 240 0.03 -16.18 12.89
N TYR A 241 -0.57 -14.98 12.88
CA TYR A 241 -0.09 -13.87 13.71
C TYR A 241 -0.73 -13.88 15.10
N HIS A 242 -0.05 -13.24 16.05
CA HIS A 242 -0.50 -13.10 17.43
C HIS A 242 -0.16 -11.71 17.95
N GLY A 243 -1.07 -11.09 18.69
CA GLY A 243 -0.93 -9.72 19.17
C GLY A 243 -2.23 -9.15 19.72
N ASN A 244 -2.20 -7.88 20.12
CA ASN A 244 -3.43 -7.13 20.37
C ASN A 244 -4.17 -6.93 19.04
N LEU A 245 -5.45 -7.27 19.02
CA LEU A 245 -6.29 -7.18 17.83
C LEU A 245 -7.04 -5.84 17.82
N TYR A 246 -6.93 -5.10 16.72
CA TYR A 246 -7.79 -3.96 16.38
C TYR A 246 -8.58 -4.32 15.13
N LEU A 247 -9.90 -4.47 15.28
CA LEU A 247 -10.80 -4.78 14.17
C LEU A 247 -11.68 -3.56 13.88
N ASP A 248 -11.37 -2.88 12.77
CA ASP A 248 -12.10 -1.70 12.31
C ASP A 248 -13.28 -2.08 11.40
N GLU A 249 -14.27 -1.19 11.34
CA GLU A 249 -15.44 -1.25 10.46
C GLU A 249 -16.08 -2.65 10.34
N TYR A 250 -16.11 -3.41 11.44
CA TYR A 250 -16.48 -4.82 11.42
C TYR A 250 -17.96 -5.08 11.06
N PHE A 251 -18.82 -4.05 11.11
CA PHE A 251 -20.19 -4.14 10.59
C PHE A 251 -20.28 -4.12 9.06
N TRP A 252 -19.19 -3.83 8.37
CA TRP A 252 -19.13 -3.82 6.91
C TRP A 252 -18.43 -5.05 6.34
N ILE A 253 -17.68 -5.78 7.18
CA ILE A 253 -16.90 -6.95 6.79
C ILE A 253 -17.81 -8.12 6.36
N PRO A 254 -17.69 -8.61 5.11
CA PRO A 254 -18.36 -9.83 4.67
C PRO A 254 -17.91 -11.04 5.50
N ARG A 255 -18.85 -11.97 5.78
CA ARG A 255 -18.56 -13.21 6.54
C ARG A 255 -17.86 -12.96 7.89
N PHE A 256 -18.22 -11.86 8.57
CA PHE A 256 -17.62 -11.46 9.85
C PHE A 256 -17.45 -12.60 10.87
N GLN A 257 -18.42 -13.51 11.01
CA GLN A 257 -18.32 -14.61 11.98
C GLN A 257 -17.16 -15.57 11.70
N GLU A 258 -16.84 -15.83 10.43
CA GLU A 258 -15.69 -16.65 10.02
C GLU A 258 -14.38 -15.92 10.36
N LEU A 259 -14.29 -14.63 9.98
CA LEU A 259 -13.11 -13.81 10.24
C LEU A 259 -12.87 -13.65 11.73
N ARG A 260 -13.91 -13.35 12.51
CA ARG A 260 -13.86 -13.21 13.97
C ARG A 260 -13.33 -14.49 14.61
N LYS A 261 -13.77 -15.67 14.17
CA LYS A 261 -13.32 -16.94 14.72
C LYS A 261 -11.80 -17.10 14.56
N VAL A 262 -11.27 -16.72 13.41
CA VAL A 262 -9.82 -16.71 13.15
C VAL A 262 -9.11 -15.61 13.96
N ALA A 263 -9.58 -14.37 13.86
CA ALA A 263 -8.94 -13.21 14.48
C ALA A 263 -8.90 -13.29 16.02
N SER A 264 -9.97 -13.82 16.64
CA SER A 264 -10.00 -14.03 18.08
C SER A 264 -8.98 -15.08 18.55
N GLY A 265 -8.58 -16.02 17.66
CA GLY A 265 -7.51 -16.98 17.87
C GLY A 265 -6.14 -16.32 18.07
N MET A 266 -5.86 -15.26 17.31
CA MET A 266 -4.61 -14.49 17.36
C MET A 266 -4.37 -13.82 18.71
N ALA A 267 -5.46 -13.47 19.40
CA ALA A 267 -5.46 -12.79 20.69
C ALA A 267 -5.92 -13.70 21.85
N MET A 268 -5.67 -15.02 21.76
CA MET A 268 -6.12 -15.99 22.77
C MET A 268 -5.43 -15.83 24.14
N HIS A 269 -4.14 -15.49 24.17
CA HIS A 269 -3.40 -15.36 25.43
C HIS A 269 -3.94 -14.22 26.31
N LYS A 270 -3.82 -14.38 27.64
CA LYS A 270 -4.39 -13.46 28.66
C LYS A 270 -3.90 -12.01 28.54
N HIS A 271 -2.69 -11.80 28.04
CA HIS A 271 -2.08 -10.47 27.89
C HIS A 271 -2.52 -9.74 26.62
N TRP A 272 -3.09 -10.45 25.63
CA TRP A 272 -3.63 -9.83 24.43
C TRP A 272 -4.97 -9.15 24.69
N ARG A 273 -5.21 -8.07 23.96
CA ARG A 273 -6.45 -7.28 23.99
C ARG A 273 -7.15 -7.35 22.63
N GLN A 274 -8.46 -7.14 22.63
CA GLN A 274 -9.27 -7.09 21.42
C GLN A 274 -10.11 -5.82 21.45
N THR A 275 -9.92 -4.97 20.45
CA THR A 275 -10.61 -3.70 20.27
C THR A 275 -11.41 -3.80 18.98
N TYR A 276 -12.73 -3.86 19.10
CA TYR A 276 -13.67 -3.83 17.98
C TYR A 276 -14.22 -2.42 17.89
N PHE A 277 -14.21 -1.81 16.71
CA PHE A 277 -14.86 -0.52 16.53
C PHE A 277 -15.39 -0.35 15.12
N SER A 278 -16.58 0.25 14.97
CA SER A 278 -17.23 0.32 13.67
C SER A 278 -18.33 1.38 13.65
N THR A 279 -18.60 1.92 12.47
CA THR A 279 -19.90 2.53 12.17
C THR A 279 -20.96 1.44 12.01
N PRO A 280 -22.25 1.73 12.25
CA PRO A 280 -23.31 0.74 12.05
C PRO A 280 -23.63 0.56 10.56
N SER A 281 -23.95 -0.68 10.17
CA SER A 281 -24.46 -1.00 8.82
C SER A 281 -25.96 -1.30 8.86
N SER A 282 -26.36 -2.58 8.80
CA SER A 282 -27.74 -3.05 8.93
C SER A 282 -27.92 -3.99 10.12
N LEU A 283 -29.13 -4.03 10.67
CA LEU A 283 -29.59 -5.01 11.65
C LEU A 283 -29.47 -6.46 11.16
N THR A 284 -29.51 -6.69 9.84
CA THR A 284 -29.38 -8.01 9.22
C THR A 284 -27.92 -8.48 9.11
N HIS A 285 -26.95 -7.60 9.39
CA HIS A 285 -25.54 -7.95 9.29
C HIS A 285 -25.13 -9.06 10.27
N SER A 286 -24.26 -9.97 9.82
CA SER A 286 -23.84 -11.13 10.61
C SER A 286 -23.09 -10.78 11.91
N ALA A 287 -22.59 -9.55 12.04
CA ALA A 287 -21.96 -9.05 13.26
C ALA A 287 -22.94 -8.52 14.31
N TYR A 288 -24.18 -8.18 13.94
CA TYR A 288 -25.16 -7.64 14.87
C TYR A 288 -25.44 -8.55 16.08
N PRO A 289 -25.58 -9.89 15.92
CA PRO A 289 -25.69 -10.78 17.07
C PRO A 289 -24.48 -10.76 18.01
N TYR A 290 -23.28 -10.46 17.52
CA TYR A 290 -22.10 -10.32 18.36
C TYR A 290 -22.15 -9.05 19.21
N TRP A 291 -22.50 -7.93 18.59
CA TRP A 291 -22.71 -6.65 19.28
C TRP A 291 -23.80 -6.75 20.34
N SER A 292 -24.98 -7.25 19.96
CA SER A 292 -26.17 -7.27 20.81
C SER A 292 -26.16 -8.36 21.90
N GLY A 293 -25.07 -9.11 22.04
CA GLY A 293 -25.00 -10.26 22.95
C GLY A 293 -25.87 -11.46 22.56
N LYS A 294 -26.56 -11.45 21.41
CA LYS A 294 -27.38 -12.60 20.96
C LYS A 294 -26.51 -13.82 20.61
N LEU A 295 -25.27 -13.60 20.17
CA LEU A 295 -24.34 -14.66 19.77
C LEU A 295 -23.95 -15.56 20.94
N ILE A 296 -23.70 -15.00 22.13
CA ILE A 296 -23.28 -15.79 23.31
C ILE A 296 -24.41 -16.69 23.82
N ASN A 297 -25.66 -16.32 23.54
CA ASN A 297 -26.85 -17.09 23.90
C ASN A 297 -27.06 -18.32 23.00
N ARG A 298 -26.35 -18.42 21.87
CA ARG A 298 -26.48 -19.56 20.94
C ARG A 298 -26.05 -20.85 21.65
N GLY A 299 -26.96 -21.83 21.69
CA GLY A 299 -26.73 -23.11 22.36
C GLY A 299 -26.91 -23.09 23.87
N ARG A 300 -27.27 -21.95 24.49
CA ARG A 300 -27.55 -21.86 25.93
C ARG A 300 -29.03 -22.08 26.27
N ALA A 301 -29.27 -22.71 27.43
CA ALA A 301 -30.59 -22.82 28.02
C ALA A 301 -31.16 -21.44 28.34
N LYS A 302 -32.49 -21.29 28.34
CA LYS A 302 -33.16 -19.98 28.53
C LYS A 302 -32.74 -19.29 29.83
N ALA A 303 -32.47 -20.05 30.89
CA ALA A 303 -32.03 -19.55 32.19
C ALA A 303 -30.62 -18.94 32.18
N ASP A 304 -29.74 -19.40 31.28
CA ASP A 304 -28.34 -18.94 31.17
C ASP A 304 -28.13 -17.89 30.08
N ARG A 305 -29.24 -17.43 29.46
CA ARG A 305 -29.21 -16.39 28.44
C ARG A 305 -29.12 -15.03 29.12
N ILE A 306 -28.29 -14.18 28.55
CA ILE A 306 -28.19 -12.78 28.97
C ILE A 306 -29.00 -11.90 28.02
N ASN A 307 -29.48 -10.77 28.53
CA ASN A 307 -30.01 -9.69 27.72
C ASN A 307 -29.11 -8.47 27.91
N ILE A 308 -28.63 -7.90 26.81
CA ILE A 308 -27.81 -6.68 26.84
C ILE A 308 -28.67 -5.59 26.21
N ASP A 309 -28.93 -4.53 26.96
CA ASP A 309 -29.49 -3.31 26.42
C ASP A 309 -28.40 -2.60 25.61
N VAL A 310 -28.67 -2.39 24.32
CA VAL A 310 -27.74 -1.75 23.38
C VAL A 310 -28.20 -0.36 22.96
N SER A 311 -29.11 0.25 23.72
CA SER A 311 -29.50 1.64 23.54
C SER A 311 -28.36 2.60 23.88
N HIS A 312 -28.38 3.77 23.24
CA HIS A 312 -27.44 4.85 23.52
C HIS A 312 -27.53 5.32 24.99
N ASP A 313 -28.73 5.40 25.56
CA ASP A 313 -28.94 5.78 26.97
C ASP A 313 -28.13 4.93 27.96
N VAL A 314 -27.98 3.63 27.68
CA VAL A 314 -27.23 2.70 28.53
C VAL A 314 -25.74 2.67 28.18
N LEU A 315 -25.40 2.78 26.89
CA LEU A 315 -24.03 2.57 26.43
C LEU A 315 -23.24 3.85 26.10
N GLY A 316 -23.84 5.04 26.14
CA GLY A 316 -23.16 6.30 25.79
C GLY A 316 -21.94 6.62 26.67
N GLY A 317 -22.04 6.33 27.97
CA GLY A 317 -20.93 6.47 28.93
C GLY A 317 -19.93 5.30 28.95
N GLY A 318 -20.23 4.22 28.23
CA GLY A 318 -19.46 2.98 28.31
C GLY A 318 -19.88 2.07 29.46
N LEU A 319 -20.00 0.76 29.21
CA LEU A 319 -20.45 -0.22 30.20
C LEU A 319 -19.78 -1.58 30.01
N LEU A 320 -19.30 -2.19 31.10
CA LEU A 320 -18.93 -3.60 31.10
C LEU A 320 -20.20 -4.47 31.15
N CYS A 321 -20.55 -5.10 30.03
CA CYS A 321 -21.77 -5.90 29.93
C CYS A 321 -21.61 -7.32 30.52
N ALA A 322 -22.74 -8.03 30.65
CA ALA A 322 -22.82 -9.37 31.23
C ALA A 322 -22.03 -10.46 30.48
N ASP A 323 -21.66 -10.24 29.21
CA ASP A 323 -20.77 -11.12 28.45
C ASP A 323 -19.28 -10.78 28.61
N ARG A 324 -18.94 -9.88 29.55
CA ARG A 324 -17.57 -9.42 29.87
C ARG A 324 -16.88 -8.65 28.74
N GLN A 325 -17.65 -8.08 27.83
CA GLN A 325 -17.14 -7.08 26.89
C GLN A 325 -17.55 -5.70 27.38
N TRP A 326 -16.60 -4.78 27.39
CA TRP A 326 -16.91 -3.37 27.58
C TRP A 326 -17.46 -2.80 26.28
N ARG A 327 -18.58 -2.10 26.34
CA ARG A 327 -19.26 -1.51 25.18
C ARG A 327 -19.47 -0.03 25.34
N GLN A 328 -19.34 0.72 24.25
CA GLN A 328 -19.74 2.12 24.20
C GLN A 328 -20.36 2.47 22.85
N ILE A 329 -21.33 3.39 22.85
CA ILE A 329 -21.79 4.10 21.65
C ILE A 329 -21.28 5.54 21.74
N VAL A 330 -20.61 6.04 20.69
CA VAL A 330 -20.15 7.44 20.61
C VAL A 330 -20.70 8.08 19.35
N THR A 331 -21.75 8.88 19.51
CA THR A 331 -22.34 9.69 18.43
C THR A 331 -21.49 10.93 18.14
N ILE A 332 -21.80 11.65 17.07
CA ILE A 332 -21.16 12.93 16.80
C ILE A 332 -21.44 13.94 17.92
N GLU A 333 -22.64 13.91 18.50
CA GLU A 333 -23.01 14.80 19.60
C GLU A 333 -22.21 14.47 20.87
N ASP A 334 -21.96 13.19 21.15
CA ASP A 334 -21.07 12.79 22.24
C ASP A 334 -19.63 13.22 22.00
N ALA A 335 -19.16 13.14 20.75
CA ALA A 335 -17.83 13.58 20.39
C ALA A 335 -17.65 15.09 20.63
N VAL A 336 -18.63 15.90 20.21
CA VAL A 336 -18.66 17.35 20.47
C VAL A 336 -18.75 17.65 21.97
N LYS A 337 -19.64 16.97 22.71
CA LYS A 337 -19.71 17.07 24.18
C LYS A 337 -18.39 16.67 24.86
N GLY A 338 -17.67 15.72 24.28
CA GLY A 338 -16.35 15.29 24.70
C GLY A 338 -15.21 16.24 24.31
N GLY A 339 -15.51 17.40 23.73
CA GLY A 339 -14.53 18.43 23.41
C GLY A 339 -13.96 18.37 21.98
N CYS A 340 -14.55 17.57 21.08
CA CYS A 340 -14.16 17.58 19.68
C CYS A 340 -14.71 18.83 18.97
N THR A 341 -13.82 19.77 18.66
CA THR A 341 -14.17 21.07 18.05
C THR A 341 -14.09 21.07 16.52
N LEU A 342 -14.01 19.89 15.89
CA LEU A 342 -13.81 19.76 14.44
C LEU A 342 -15.09 19.83 13.62
N PHE A 343 -16.26 19.88 14.26
CA PHE A 343 -17.55 19.75 13.60
C PHE A 343 -18.44 20.97 13.82
N ASP A 344 -19.13 21.37 12.76
CA ASP A 344 -20.30 22.25 12.81
C ASP A 344 -21.56 21.37 12.66
N LEU A 345 -22.23 21.08 13.78
CA LEU A 345 -23.40 20.19 13.78
C LEU A 345 -24.58 20.76 12.98
N ASP A 346 -24.72 22.08 12.94
CA ASP A 346 -25.83 22.71 12.25
C ASP A 346 -25.62 22.63 10.74
N GLN A 347 -24.39 22.86 10.28
CA GLN A 347 -24.01 22.62 8.89
C GLN A 347 -24.16 21.14 8.51
N LEU A 348 -23.72 20.20 9.36
CA LEU A 348 -23.85 18.77 9.07
C LEU A 348 -25.32 18.31 8.96
N ARG A 349 -26.25 18.91 9.72
CA ARG A 349 -27.69 18.65 9.58
C ARG A 349 -28.27 19.17 8.26
N LEU A 350 -27.60 20.12 7.61
CA LEU A 350 -27.96 20.59 6.27
C LEU A 350 -27.30 19.73 5.18
N GLU A 351 -26.13 19.17 5.45
CA GLU A 351 -25.35 18.37 4.49
C GLU A 351 -25.76 16.90 4.39
N TYR A 352 -26.42 16.36 5.41
CA TYR A 352 -26.88 14.98 5.47
C TYR A 352 -28.39 14.96 5.60
N SER A 353 -29.06 14.00 4.97
CA SER A 353 -30.48 13.83 5.27
C SER A 353 -30.68 13.34 6.70
N PRO A 354 -31.93 13.37 7.20
CA PRO A 354 -32.27 12.74 8.47
C PRO A 354 -31.77 11.29 8.58
N ASP A 355 -32.00 10.44 7.57
CA ASP A 355 -31.60 9.02 7.59
C ASP A 355 -30.07 8.85 7.63
N GLU A 356 -29.33 9.63 6.84
CA GLU A 356 -27.85 9.60 6.85
C GLU A 356 -27.27 10.15 8.15
N TYR A 357 -27.84 11.24 8.66
CA TYR A 357 -27.43 11.81 9.93
C TYR A 357 -27.61 10.78 11.05
N GLN A 358 -28.74 10.07 11.07
CA GLN A 358 -28.97 9.01 12.05
C GLN A 358 -27.98 7.84 11.92
N ASN A 359 -27.78 7.29 10.70
CA ASN A 359 -26.91 6.14 10.51
C ASN A 359 -25.41 6.49 10.69
N LEU A 360 -24.94 7.53 10.01
CA LEU A 360 -23.52 7.87 9.93
C LEU A 360 -23.03 8.59 11.18
N LEU A 361 -23.87 9.42 11.79
CA LEU A 361 -23.47 10.35 12.86
C LEU A 361 -24.09 10.03 14.22
N MET A 362 -25.29 9.46 14.27
CA MET A 362 -25.96 9.08 15.53
C MET A 362 -25.90 7.58 15.85
N CYS A 363 -25.14 6.81 15.06
CA CYS A 363 -24.89 5.39 15.29
C CYS A 363 -26.15 4.49 15.21
N GLU A 364 -27.16 4.88 14.43
CA GLU A 364 -28.34 4.04 14.21
C GLU A 364 -28.11 2.99 13.11
N PHE A 365 -28.62 1.76 13.30
CA PHE A 365 -28.57 0.73 12.27
C PHE A 365 -29.67 0.92 11.24
N MET A 366 -29.36 0.72 9.96
CA MET A 366 -30.36 0.72 8.90
C MET A 366 -31.24 -0.54 8.93
N ASP A 367 -32.49 -0.37 8.52
CA ASP A 367 -33.36 -1.47 8.12
C ASP A 367 -33.34 -1.59 6.59
N ASP A 368 -32.74 -2.67 6.08
CA ASP A 368 -32.56 -2.91 4.64
C ASP A 368 -33.61 -3.86 4.03
N ILE A 369 -34.70 -4.15 4.75
CA ILE A 369 -35.74 -5.08 4.29
C ILE A 369 -36.43 -4.62 2.99
N GLU A 370 -36.60 -3.32 2.80
CA GLU A 370 -37.26 -2.75 1.60
C GLU A 370 -36.29 -2.43 0.45
N SER A 371 -34.98 -2.60 0.67
CA SER A 371 -33.97 -2.32 -0.34
C SER A 371 -33.95 -3.41 -1.42
N ILE A 372 -33.86 -3.01 -2.69
CA ILE A 372 -33.61 -3.98 -3.77
C ILE A 372 -32.15 -4.48 -3.77
N PHE A 373 -31.23 -3.68 -3.23
CA PHE A 373 -29.81 -4.02 -3.08
C PHE A 373 -29.46 -4.21 -1.60
N SER A 374 -29.90 -5.33 -1.01
CA SER A 374 -29.65 -5.66 0.39
C SER A 374 -28.15 -5.73 0.73
N LEU A 375 -27.81 -5.58 2.01
CA LEU A 375 -26.41 -5.64 2.45
C LEU A 375 -25.71 -6.96 2.06
N PRO A 376 -26.31 -8.17 2.19
CA PRO A 376 -25.69 -9.42 1.73
C PRO A 376 -25.44 -9.46 0.21
N LEU A 377 -26.29 -8.78 -0.57
CA LEU A 377 -26.09 -8.65 -2.00
C LEU A 377 -24.88 -7.74 -2.27
N MET A 378 -24.80 -6.57 -1.65
CA MET A 378 -23.66 -5.66 -1.82
C MET A 378 -22.34 -6.25 -1.28
N GLN A 379 -22.38 -7.00 -0.17
CA GLN A 379 -21.18 -7.61 0.42
C GLN A 379 -20.50 -8.63 -0.48
N GLY A 380 -21.22 -9.32 -1.37
CA GLY A 380 -20.56 -10.22 -2.32
C GLY A 380 -19.99 -9.51 -3.56
N CYS A 381 -20.12 -8.19 -3.64
CA CYS A 381 -19.39 -7.33 -4.56
C CYS A 381 -18.16 -6.67 -3.90
N MET A 382 -18.01 -6.79 -2.58
CA MET A 382 -16.88 -6.23 -1.86
C MET A 382 -15.66 -7.16 -1.95
N VAL A 383 -14.52 -6.62 -2.36
CA VAL A 383 -13.23 -7.33 -2.45
C VAL A 383 -12.11 -6.56 -1.78
N ASP A 384 -11.04 -7.23 -1.38
CA ASP A 384 -9.79 -6.56 -1.04
C ASP A 384 -9.06 -6.21 -2.33
N SER A 385 -9.23 -4.98 -2.82
CA SER A 385 -8.78 -4.61 -4.16
C SER A 385 -7.26 -4.76 -4.32
N TRP A 386 -6.48 -4.56 -3.26
CA TRP A 386 -5.02 -4.66 -3.30
C TRP A 386 -4.51 -6.10 -3.36
N GLU A 387 -5.33 -7.06 -2.97
CA GLU A 387 -5.01 -8.50 -3.00
C GLU A 387 -5.64 -9.18 -4.24
N VAL A 388 -6.80 -8.69 -4.71
CA VAL A 388 -7.55 -9.32 -5.80
C VAL A 388 -7.20 -8.70 -7.17
N TRP A 389 -7.00 -7.38 -7.26
CA TRP A 389 -6.75 -6.68 -8.53
C TRP A 389 -5.26 -6.48 -8.78
N ASN A 390 -4.63 -7.48 -9.43
CA ASN A 390 -3.19 -7.45 -9.71
C ASN A 390 -2.79 -6.42 -10.80
N ASP A 391 -3.74 -5.95 -11.58
CA ASP A 391 -3.60 -5.04 -12.72
C ASP A 391 -3.93 -3.57 -12.37
N VAL A 392 -4.28 -3.28 -11.12
CA VAL A 392 -4.53 -1.93 -10.62
C VAL A 392 -3.37 -1.52 -9.70
N GLN A 393 -2.77 -0.37 -9.96
CA GLN A 393 -1.65 0.20 -9.20
C GLN A 393 -2.06 1.57 -8.64
N PRO A 394 -2.70 1.63 -7.46
CA PRO A 394 -3.37 2.84 -6.96
C PRO A 394 -2.48 4.08 -6.82
N LEU A 395 -1.16 3.89 -6.65
CA LEU A 395 -0.20 4.97 -6.43
C LEU A 395 0.49 5.47 -7.72
N MET A 396 0.17 4.88 -8.87
CA MET A 396 0.71 5.29 -10.16
C MET A 396 -0.10 6.44 -10.76
N LEU A 397 0.54 7.28 -11.58
CA LEU A 397 -0.12 8.40 -12.28
C LEU A 397 -1.32 7.95 -13.14
N ARG A 398 -1.23 6.75 -13.72
CA ARG A 398 -2.34 6.06 -14.37
C ARG A 398 -2.63 4.76 -13.60
N PRO A 399 -3.54 4.76 -12.61
CA PRO A 399 -3.72 3.61 -11.73
C PRO A 399 -4.13 2.33 -12.45
N TYR A 400 -4.73 2.45 -13.64
CA TYR A 400 -5.17 1.33 -14.46
C TYR A 400 -4.50 1.28 -15.85
N GLY A 401 -3.32 1.91 -15.98
CA GLY A 401 -2.57 1.95 -17.24
C GLY A 401 -3.40 2.53 -18.39
N TYR A 402 -3.38 1.84 -19.53
CA TYR A 402 -4.18 2.18 -20.73
C TYR A 402 -5.39 1.26 -20.92
N ASN A 403 -5.73 0.45 -19.91
CA ASN A 403 -6.92 -0.38 -19.99
C ASN A 403 -8.17 0.51 -20.01
N PRO A 404 -9.21 0.12 -20.76
CA PRO A 404 -10.40 0.93 -20.92
C PRO A 404 -11.13 1.11 -19.59
N VAL A 405 -11.73 2.28 -19.41
CA VAL A 405 -12.66 2.57 -18.31
C VAL A 405 -13.90 3.29 -18.81
N TRP A 406 -14.96 3.19 -18.04
CA TRP A 406 -16.23 3.87 -18.25
C TRP A 406 -16.50 4.81 -17.07
N ILE A 407 -16.98 6.02 -17.37
CA ILE A 407 -17.41 6.99 -16.37
C ILE A 407 -18.92 7.03 -16.32
N GLY A 408 -19.46 7.08 -15.11
CA GLY A 408 -20.87 7.36 -14.87
C GLY A 408 -21.02 8.54 -13.94
N TYR A 409 -21.99 9.40 -14.22
CA TYR A 409 -22.21 10.64 -13.51
C TYR A 409 -23.70 10.87 -13.22
N ASP A 410 -24.03 11.24 -12.00
CA ASP A 410 -25.37 11.60 -11.51
C ASP A 410 -25.33 13.02 -10.90
N PRO A 411 -26.11 13.99 -11.41
CA PRO A 411 -26.08 15.36 -10.92
C PRO A 411 -26.82 15.51 -9.58
N ALA A 412 -26.43 16.54 -8.82
CA ALA A 412 -27.23 17.01 -7.70
C ALA A 412 -28.61 17.50 -8.18
N LYS A 413 -29.70 17.36 -7.39
CA LYS A 413 -31.05 17.73 -7.86
C LYS A 413 -31.40 19.22 -7.71
N GLY A 414 -30.43 20.08 -7.39
CA GLY A 414 -30.55 21.53 -7.58
C GLY A 414 -31.38 22.31 -6.53
N GLY A 415 -31.58 21.80 -5.32
CA GLY A 415 -32.21 22.56 -4.23
C GLY A 415 -31.22 23.49 -3.50
N GLU A 416 -31.73 24.55 -2.86
CA GLU A 416 -30.97 25.47 -1.97
C GLU A 416 -30.31 24.76 -0.76
N LYS A 417 -30.61 23.47 -0.53
CA LYS A 417 -30.13 22.64 0.58
C LYS A 417 -29.26 21.44 0.15
N GLY A 418 -28.35 21.65 -0.81
CA GLY A 418 -27.08 20.92 -0.90
C GLY A 418 -27.12 19.40 -1.15
N ASP A 419 -27.65 18.94 -2.29
CA ASP A 419 -27.39 17.58 -2.78
C ASP A 419 -25.93 17.39 -3.26
N SER A 420 -25.38 16.17 -3.15
CA SER A 420 -24.12 15.78 -3.80
C SER A 420 -24.34 15.25 -5.21
N ALA A 421 -23.41 15.56 -6.11
CA ALA A 421 -23.29 14.89 -7.40
C ALA A 421 -22.38 13.65 -7.27
N GLY A 422 -22.80 12.52 -7.82
CA GLY A 422 -22.05 11.26 -7.82
C GLY A 422 -21.27 11.07 -9.11
N CYS A 423 -20.01 10.63 -9.02
CA CYS A 423 -19.20 10.26 -10.17
C CYS A 423 -18.41 8.98 -9.88
N VAL A 424 -18.39 8.04 -10.82
CA VAL A 424 -17.63 6.78 -10.67
C VAL A 424 -16.84 6.45 -11.93
N VAL A 425 -15.67 5.83 -11.73
CA VAL A 425 -14.84 5.24 -12.79
C VAL A 425 -14.91 3.72 -12.66
N ILE A 426 -15.36 3.03 -13.71
CA ILE A 426 -15.53 1.58 -13.75
C ILE A 426 -14.63 0.98 -14.81
N ALA A 427 -13.82 -0.01 -14.45
CA ALA A 427 -13.21 -0.90 -15.43
C ALA A 427 -14.27 -1.91 -15.91
N PRO A 428 -14.68 -1.88 -17.19
CA PRO A 428 -15.46 -2.96 -17.77
C PRO A 428 -14.64 -4.25 -17.85
N PRO A 429 -15.30 -5.41 -17.95
CA PRO A 429 -14.59 -6.66 -18.17
C PRO A 429 -13.96 -6.68 -19.57
N LEU A 430 -12.73 -7.21 -19.65
CA LEU A 430 -12.04 -7.41 -20.94
C LEU A 430 -12.64 -8.56 -21.76
N VAL A 431 -13.48 -9.40 -21.15
CA VAL A 431 -14.14 -10.53 -21.79
C VAL A 431 -15.65 -10.52 -21.46
N PRO A 432 -16.51 -10.96 -22.39
CA PRO A 432 -17.93 -11.19 -22.13
C PRO A 432 -18.18 -11.96 -20.83
N GLY A 433 -19.14 -11.51 -20.03
CA GLY A 433 -19.50 -12.15 -18.75
C GLY A 433 -18.51 -11.93 -17.61
N GLY A 434 -17.40 -11.21 -17.83
CA GLY A 434 -16.44 -10.88 -16.77
C GLY A 434 -16.98 -9.88 -15.75
N LYS A 435 -16.09 -9.46 -14.83
CA LYS A 435 -16.42 -8.54 -13.72
C LYS A 435 -16.12 -7.08 -14.07
N PHE A 436 -17.07 -6.21 -13.73
CA PHE A 436 -16.92 -4.77 -13.61
C PHE A 436 -16.24 -4.42 -12.28
N ARG A 437 -15.35 -3.43 -12.29
CA ARG A 437 -14.64 -2.98 -11.09
C ARG A 437 -14.75 -1.48 -10.92
N ILE A 438 -15.33 -1.01 -9.83
CA ILE A 438 -15.35 0.44 -9.51
C ILE A 438 -13.97 0.81 -8.98
N LEU A 439 -13.19 1.51 -9.80
CA LEU A 439 -11.80 1.89 -9.51
C LEU A 439 -11.73 3.17 -8.66
N GLU A 440 -12.60 4.13 -8.94
CA GLU A 440 -12.60 5.44 -8.30
C GLU A 440 -14.05 5.95 -8.16
N ARG A 441 -14.31 6.75 -7.12
CA ARG A 441 -15.63 7.33 -6.84
C ARG A 441 -15.51 8.69 -6.17
N HIS A 442 -16.43 9.59 -6.50
CA HIS A 442 -16.51 10.93 -5.93
C HIS A 442 -17.95 11.30 -5.60
N GLN A 443 -18.11 12.05 -4.51
CA GLN A 443 -19.33 12.78 -4.18
C GLN A 443 -18.96 14.26 -4.06
N TRP A 444 -19.45 15.07 -4.99
CA TRP A 444 -19.14 16.50 -5.07
C TRP A 444 -20.30 17.32 -4.49
N ARG A 445 -20.05 18.02 -3.39
CA ARG A 445 -21.02 18.90 -2.73
C ARG A 445 -20.67 20.36 -3.00
N GLY A 446 -21.67 21.18 -3.33
CA GLY A 446 -21.50 22.62 -3.51
C GLY A 446 -20.64 23.04 -4.71
N MET A 447 -20.22 22.11 -5.57
CA MET A 447 -19.51 22.44 -6.81
C MET A 447 -20.50 22.91 -7.87
N ASP A 448 -20.17 23.96 -8.60
CA ASP A 448 -20.92 24.33 -9.79
C ASP A 448 -20.70 23.32 -10.94
N PHE A 449 -21.54 23.39 -11.97
CA PHE A 449 -21.49 22.44 -13.08
C PHE A 449 -20.17 22.52 -13.88
N ARG A 450 -19.45 23.65 -13.84
CA ARG A 450 -18.17 23.81 -14.54
C ARG A 450 -17.05 23.10 -13.79
N ALA A 451 -16.98 23.29 -12.47
CA ALA A 451 -16.04 22.57 -11.61
C ALA A 451 -16.25 21.06 -11.68
N GLN A 452 -17.52 20.60 -11.76
CA GLN A 452 -17.86 19.20 -11.98
C GLN A 452 -17.37 18.69 -13.35
N SER A 453 -17.59 19.45 -14.44
CA SER A 453 -17.10 19.06 -15.77
C SER A 453 -15.56 19.03 -15.85
N ASP A 454 -14.87 19.98 -15.22
CA ASP A 454 -13.41 20.02 -15.15
C ASP A 454 -12.87 18.81 -14.37
N ALA A 455 -13.55 18.38 -13.31
CA ALA A 455 -13.20 17.17 -12.56
C ALA A 455 -13.36 15.91 -13.42
N ILE A 456 -14.46 15.80 -14.19
CA ILE A 456 -14.63 14.71 -15.18
C ILE A 456 -13.52 14.75 -16.23
N GLN A 457 -13.14 15.94 -16.71
CA GLN A 457 -12.05 16.08 -17.69
C GLN A 457 -10.73 15.52 -17.15
N ARG A 458 -10.36 15.82 -15.89
CA ARG A 458 -9.15 15.25 -15.26
C ARG A 458 -9.19 13.73 -15.19
N LEU A 459 -10.37 13.13 -14.98
CA LEU A 459 -10.51 11.67 -15.03
C LEU A 459 -10.22 11.11 -16.43
N THR A 460 -10.58 11.84 -17.50
CA THR A 460 -10.21 11.46 -18.88
C THR A 460 -8.71 11.59 -19.17
N GLU A 461 -7.98 12.42 -18.41
CA GLU A 461 -6.53 12.53 -18.51
C GLU A 461 -5.83 11.39 -17.76
N GLN A 462 -6.37 11.02 -16.58
CA GLN A 462 -5.85 9.96 -15.71
C GLN A 462 -6.11 8.55 -16.26
N TYR A 463 -7.28 8.32 -16.86
CA TYR A 463 -7.69 6.99 -17.36
C TYR A 463 -7.89 6.97 -18.88
N ASN A 464 -7.81 5.78 -19.48
CA ASN A 464 -8.23 5.59 -20.87
C ASN A 464 -9.76 5.43 -20.93
N VAL A 465 -10.49 6.55 -21.01
CA VAL A 465 -11.96 6.57 -20.96
C VAL A 465 -12.55 6.26 -22.33
N GLU A 466 -13.40 5.23 -22.41
CA GLU A 466 -14.09 4.84 -23.66
C GLU A 466 -15.59 5.17 -23.67
N TYR A 467 -16.17 5.42 -22.49
CA TYR A 467 -17.59 5.73 -22.36
C TYR A 467 -17.81 6.68 -21.19
N ILE A 468 -18.72 7.64 -21.36
CA ILE A 468 -19.21 8.50 -20.29
C ILE A 468 -20.74 8.52 -20.36
N GLY A 469 -21.40 8.09 -19.28
CA GLY A 469 -22.85 8.17 -19.11
C GLY A 469 -23.24 9.28 -18.14
N ILE A 470 -24.05 10.23 -18.58
CA ILE A 470 -24.40 11.43 -17.82
C ILE A 470 -25.92 11.54 -17.70
N ASP A 471 -26.44 11.62 -16.48
CA ASP A 471 -27.80 12.14 -16.29
C ASP A 471 -27.81 13.66 -16.53
N SER A 472 -28.63 14.05 -17.51
CA SER A 472 -28.80 15.42 -17.98
C SER A 472 -30.03 16.11 -17.36
N THR A 473 -30.73 15.44 -16.44
CA THR A 473 -31.90 15.99 -15.78
C THR A 473 -31.51 17.19 -14.90
N GLY A 474 -32.25 18.30 -15.00
CA GLY A 474 -32.01 19.50 -14.20
C GLY A 474 -30.64 20.13 -14.46
N VAL A 475 -29.85 20.35 -13.40
CA VAL A 475 -28.50 20.95 -13.49
C VAL A 475 -27.50 20.07 -14.24
N GLY A 476 -27.77 18.76 -14.39
CA GLY A 476 -26.94 17.84 -15.17
C GLY A 476 -26.82 18.21 -16.65
N HIS A 477 -27.78 18.96 -17.19
CA HIS A 477 -27.73 19.42 -18.57
C HIS A 477 -26.49 20.30 -18.84
N GLY A 478 -26.13 21.18 -17.90
CA GLY A 478 -24.96 22.04 -18.04
C GLY A 478 -23.65 21.25 -18.05
N VAL A 479 -23.54 20.24 -17.18
CA VAL A 479 -22.39 19.32 -17.15
C VAL A 479 -22.30 18.54 -18.46
N TYR A 480 -23.42 18.02 -18.96
CA TYR A 480 -23.46 17.28 -20.21
C TYR A 480 -22.94 18.11 -21.40
N GLN A 481 -23.38 19.37 -21.53
CA GLN A 481 -22.90 20.24 -22.62
C GLN A 481 -21.39 20.48 -22.55
N ASN A 482 -20.84 20.80 -21.37
CA ASN A 482 -19.41 21.01 -21.19
C ASN A 482 -18.60 19.74 -21.49
N VAL A 483 -19.07 18.57 -21.02
CA VAL A 483 -18.38 17.30 -21.26
C VAL A 483 -18.35 16.95 -22.75
N LYS A 484 -19.39 17.27 -23.53
CA LYS A 484 -19.38 17.04 -24.98
C LYS A 484 -18.30 17.82 -25.73
N GLU A 485 -17.82 18.94 -25.20
CA GLU A 485 -16.77 19.73 -25.85
C GLU A 485 -15.45 18.95 -25.93
N PHE A 486 -15.12 18.16 -24.90
CA PHE A 486 -13.89 17.36 -24.86
C PHE A 486 -14.12 15.85 -25.04
N PHE A 487 -15.35 15.35 -24.84
CA PHE A 487 -15.75 13.97 -25.08
C PHE A 487 -17.08 13.90 -25.85
N PRO A 488 -17.08 14.12 -27.19
CA PRO A 488 -18.31 14.21 -27.98
C PRO A 488 -19.20 12.96 -27.97
N ALA A 489 -18.63 11.79 -27.63
CA ALA A 489 -19.32 10.50 -27.56
C ALA A 489 -20.09 10.28 -26.23
N ALA A 490 -20.15 11.28 -25.34
CA ALA A 490 -20.86 11.17 -24.07
C ALA A 490 -22.35 10.84 -24.28
N ARG A 491 -22.83 9.83 -23.54
CA ARG A 491 -24.21 9.36 -23.59
C ARG A 491 -25.09 10.11 -22.60
N GLU A 492 -26.15 10.71 -23.12
CA GLU A 492 -27.17 11.40 -22.34
C GLU A 492 -28.20 10.42 -21.77
N PHE A 493 -28.53 10.58 -20.48
CA PHE A 493 -29.71 9.99 -19.85
C PHE A 493 -30.69 11.12 -19.50
N VAL A 494 -31.94 10.95 -19.93
CA VAL A 494 -33.06 11.85 -19.57
C VAL A 494 -34.05 11.03 -18.77
N TYR A 495 -34.21 11.36 -17.48
CA TYR A 495 -34.90 10.48 -16.55
C TYR A 495 -36.41 10.43 -16.80
N ASN A 496 -36.91 9.21 -16.93
CA ASN A 496 -38.32 8.86 -16.85
C ASN A 496 -38.46 7.49 -16.16
N PRO A 497 -39.66 7.08 -15.69
CA PRO A 497 -39.84 5.82 -14.97
C PRO A 497 -39.30 4.59 -15.73
N SER A 498 -39.40 4.57 -17.07
CA SER A 498 -38.88 3.46 -17.88
C SER A 498 -37.36 3.39 -17.88
N VAL A 499 -36.68 4.54 -18.00
CA VAL A 499 -35.20 4.64 -17.94
C VAL A 499 -34.71 4.22 -16.55
N LYS A 500 -35.33 4.72 -15.47
CA LYS A 500 -35.01 4.33 -14.10
C LYS A 500 -35.13 2.82 -13.90
N ASN A 501 -36.25 2.23 -14.34
CA ASN A 501 -36.47 0.79 -14.26
C ASN A 501 -35.41 0.01 -15.04
N ALA A 502 -35.04 0.44 -16.25
CA ALA A 502 -34.02 -0.24 -17.04
C ALA A 502 -32.63 -0.18 -16.38
N LEU A 503 -32.23 0.98 -15.82
CA LEU A 503 -30.99 1.16 -15.09
C LEU A 503 -30.90 0.24 -13.87
N VAL A 504 -31.94 0.24 -13.02
CA VAL A 504 -31.99 -0.58 -11.81
C VAL A 504 -31.99 -2.06 -12.14
N LEU A 505 -32.77 -2.50 -13.13
CA LEU A 505 -32.81 -3.92 -13.53
C LEU A 505 -31.47 -4.39 -14.10
N LYS A 506 -30.79 -3.56 -14.90
CA LYS A 506 -29.46 -3.87 -15.44
C LYS A 506 -28.42 -4.02 -14.33
N ALA A 507 -28.37 -3.07 -13.40
CA ALA A 507 -27.45 -3.18 -12.26
C ALA A 507 -27.80 -4.34 -11.34
N TRP A 508 -29.09 -4.60 -11.10
CA TRP A 508 -29.54 -5.76 -10.34
C TRP A 508 -29.07 -7.07 -10.98
N ASP A 509 -29.19 -7.22 -12.30
CA ASP A 509 -28.70 -8.40 -13.02
C ASP A 509 -27.19 -8.61 -12.82
N ILE A 510 -26.39 -7.57 -13.03
CA ILE A 510 -24.92 -7.61 -12.87
C ILE A 510 -24.53 -7.97 -11.43
N ILE A 511 -25.15 -7.32 -10.45
CA ILE A 511 -24.84 -7.50 -9.02
C ILE A 511 -25.30 -8.88 -8.53
N ASN A 512 -26.49 -9.33 -8.93
CA ASN A 512 -27.03 -10.64 -8.58
C ASN A 512 -26.17 -11.79 -9.13
N HIS A 513 -25.55 -11.61 -10.28
CA HIS A 513 -24.58 -12.54 -10.85
C HIS A 513 -23.14 -12.37 -10.34
N ARG A 514 -22.91 -11.54 -9.30
CA ARG A 514 -21.58 -11.29 -8.71
C ARG A 514 -20.55 -10.75 -9.71
N ARG A 515 -21.02 -9.94 -10.66
CA ARG A 515 -20.20 -9.34 -11.72
C ARG A 515 -19.77 -7.90 -11.42
N LEU A 516 -20.22 -7.29 -10.33
CA LEU A 516 -19.68 -6.01 -9.86
C LEU A 516 -18.69 -6.26 -8.71
N GLU A 517 -17.55 -5.58 -8.74
CA GLU A 517 -16.59 -5.53 -7.65
C GLU A 517 -16.23 -4.08 -7.28
N PHE A 518 -16.01 -3.85 -5.99
CA PHE A 518 -15.43 -2.61 -5.46
C PHE A 518 -14.65 -2.91 -4.17
N ASP A 519 -13.73 -2.02 -3.79
CA ASP A 519 -12.96 -2.21 -2.57
C ASP A 519 -13.88 -2.27 -1.34
N ALA A 520 -13.66 -3.25 -0.47
CA ALA A 520 -14.47 -3.48 0.72
C ALA A 520 -14.45 -2.29 1.71
N GLY A 521 -13.43 -1.42 1.65
CA GLY A 521 -13.39 -0.17 2.41
C GLY A 521 -14.34 0.91 1.89
N HIS A 522 -14.82 0.81 0.64
CA HIS A 522 -15.74 1.77 0.02
C HIS A 522 -17.20 1.49 0.42
N THR A 523 -17.48 1.58 1.72
CA THR A 523 -18.77 1.27 2.35
C THR A 523 -19.91 2.17 1.89
N ASP A 524 -19.60 3.39 1.49
CA ASP A 524 -20.53 4.38 0.93
C ASP A 524 -21.13 3.95 -0.41
N ILE A 525 -20.41 3.18 -1.25
CA ILE A 525 -21.00 2.57 -2.45
C ILE A 525 -22.15 1.64 -2.03
N ALA A 526 -21.90 0.76 -1.06
CA ALA A 526 -22.94 -0.16 -0.59
C ALA A 526 -24.12 0.57 0.04
N GLN A 527 -23.86 1.61 0.84
CA GLN A 527 -24.90 2.48 1.40
C GLN A 527 -25.75 3.11 0.30
N SER A 528 -25.10 3.65 -0.74
CA SER A 528 -25.79 4.31 -1.85
C SER A 528 -26.74 3.36 -2.59
N PHE A 529 -26.30 2.11 -2.83
CA PHE A 529 -27.17 1.09 -3.42
C PHE A 529 -28.30 0.66 -2.47
N MET A 530 -28.00 0.50 -1.18
CA MET A 530 -28.98 0.10 -0.17
C MET A 530 -30.11 1.12 -0.01
N ALA A 531 -29.86 2.40 -0.30
CA ALA A 531 -30.86 3.45 -0.26
C ALA A 531 -31.97 3.33 -1.32
N ILE A 532 -31.77 2.52 -2.37
CA ILE A 532 -32.73 2.34 -3.46
C ILE A 532 -33.82 1.35 -3.04
N ARG A 533 -35.07 1.82 -3.01
CA ARG A 533 -36.27 1.04 -2.64
C ARG A 533 -37.25 0.91 -3.79
N ARG A 534 -38.10 -0.11 -3.70
CA ARG A 534 -39.25 -0.28 -4.60
C ARG A 534 -40.35 0.72 -4.21
N SER A 535 -40.88 1.41 -5.20
CA SER A 535 -42.02 2.33 -5.07
C SER A 535 -43.04 2.05 -6.19
N THR A 536 -44.17 2.73 -6.17
CA THR A 536 -45.21 2.65 -7.20
C THR A 536 -45.41 4.04 -7.82
N THR A 537 -45.52 4.12 -9.15
CA THR A 537 -45.75 5.40 -9.84
C THR A 537 -47.02 6.10 -9.31
N ALA A 538 -47.11 7.42 -9.43
CA ALA A 538 -48.28 8.21 -8.99
C ALA A 538 -49.65 7.73 -9.55
N SER A 539 -49.65 7.03 -10.68
CA SER A 539 -50.83 6.38 -11.29
C SER A 539 -51.17 4.98 -10.73
N GLY A 540 -50.41 4.46 -9.77
CA GLY A 540 -50.58 3.15 -9.12
C GLY A 540 -50.26 1.91 -9.97
N ASN A 541 -50.12 2.08 -11.30
CA ASN A 541 -50.14 0.94 -12.23
C ASN A 541 -48.76 0.36 -12.60
N ARG A 542 -47.64 0.98 -12.23
CA ARG A 542 -46.30 0.48 -12.57
C ARG A 542 -45.34 0.55 -11.36
N PRO A 543 -44.57 -0.52 -11.09
CA PRO A 543 -43.47 -0.44 -10.13
C PRO A 543 -42.40 0.53 -10.65
N THR A 544 -41.86 1.34 -9.74
CA THR A 544 -40.76 2.28 -9.97
C THR A 544 -39.74 2.14 -8.85
N TYR A 545 -38.60 2.81 -8.97
CA TYR A 545 -37.55 2.82 -7.96
C TYR A 545 -37.24 4.24 -7.52
N GLU A 546 -37.13 4.43 -6.22
CA GLU A 546 -36.90 5.73 -5.57
C GLU A 546 -35.88 5.55 -4.44
N ALA A 547 -35.11 6.60 -4.16
CA ALA A 547 -34.35 6.69 -2.91
C ALA A 547 -35.34 6.95 -1.74
N SER A 548 -34.94 6.68 -0.49
CA SER A 548 -35.83 6.86 0.68
C SER A 548 -36.43 8.28 0.78
N ARG A 549 -37.61 8.37 1.41
CA ARG A 549 -38.64 9.44 1.31
C ARG A 549 -38.29 10.81 1.90
N SER A 550 -37.09 11.33 1.70
CA SER A 550 -36.89 12.78 1.71
C SER A 550 -36.76 13.25 0.26
N GLU A 551 -37.81 13.88 -0.26
CA GLU A 551 -37.86 14.44 -1.64
C GLU A 551 -36.72 15.42 -1.96
N GLU A 552 -35.88 15.78 -0.99
CA GLU A 552 -34.84 16.81 -1.08
C GLU A 552 -33.39 16.32 -0.83
N ALA A 553 -33.15 15.04 -0.51
CA ALA A 553 -31.78 14.52 -0.28
C ALA A 553 -31.53 13.20 -1.02
N SER A 554 -30.66 13.19 -2.02
CA SER A 554 -30.43 12.03 -2.90
C SER A 554 -29.35 11.08 -2.37
N HIS A 555 -29.75 10.05 -1.61
CA HIS A 555 -28.89 9.00 -1.02
C HIS A 555 -28.28 7.98 -1.98
N ALA A 556 -28.56 8.10 -3.27
CA ALA A 556 -28.29 7.05 -4.25
C ALA A 556 -27.37 7.53 -5.38
N ASP A 557 -26.71 8.68 -5.23
CA ASP A 557 -25.89 9.33 -6.26
C ASP A 557 -24.78 8.42 -6.82
N LEU A 558 -23.98 7.78 -5.96
CA LEU A 558 -22.96 6.81 -6.37
C LEU A 558 -23.58 5.57 -7.05
N ALA A 559 -24.75 5.12 -6.60
CA ALA A 559 -25.46 4.00 -7.21
C ALA A 559 -26.00 4.37 -8.61
N TRP A 560 -26.60 5.55 -8.78
CA TRP A 560 -27.08 6.04 -10.08
C TRP A 560 -25.92 6.29 -11.05
N ALA A 561 -24.85 6.94 -10.59
CA ALA A 561 -23.62 7.10 -11.35
C ALA A 561 -23.08 5.73 -11.81
N THR A 562 -23.05 4.74 -10.92
CA THR A 562 -22.67 3.36 -11.27
C THR A 562 -23.59 2.77 -12.33
N MET A 563 -24.91 2.95 -12.21
CA MET A 563 -25.87 2.45 -13.18
C MET A 563 -25.69 3.09 -14.56
N HIS A 564 -25.37 4.39 -14.65
CA HIS A 564 -25.10 5.09 -15.92
C HIS A 564 -23.90 4.49 -16.66
N ALA A 565 -22.85 4.13 -15.93
CA ALA A 565 -21.69 3.44 -16.48
C ALA A 565 -22.04 2.00 -16.92
N LEU A 566 -22.69 1.22 -16.04
CA LEU A 566 -23.04 -0.18 -16.32
C LEU A 566 -24.03 -0.35 -17.47
N PHE A 567 -24.84 0.67 -17.76
CA PHE A 567 -25.78 0.66 -18.88
C PHE A 567 -25.11 0.51 -20.25
N ASN A 568 -23.81 0.81 -20.36
CA ASN A 568 -23.06 0.59 -21.59
C ASN A 568 -22.85 -0.89 -21.93
N GLU A 569 -23.06 -1.80 -20.98
CA GLU A 569 -22.94 -3.24 -21.27
C GLU A 569 -24.08 -3.71 -22.21
N PRO A 570 -23.76 -4.34 -23.36
CA PRO A 570 -24.74 -4.90 -24.28
C PRO A 570 -25.70 -5.89 -23.59
N ILE A 571 -26.96 -5.91 -24.02
CA ILE A 571 -28.01 -6.79 -23.43
C ILE A 571 -27.69 -8.28 -23.65
N THR A 572 -26.94 -8.63 -24.68
CA THR A 572 -26.53 -10.01 -25.00
C THR A 572 -25.18 -10.44 -24.40
N GLY A 573 -24.49 -9.57 -23.65
CA GLY A 573 -23.14 -9.88 -23.12
C GLY A 573 -22.04 -10.00 -24.18
N ASP A 574 -22.39 -10.16 -25.46
CA ASP A 574 -21.47 -10.13 -26.61
C ASP A 574 -21.14 -8.68 -27.01
N THR A 575 -19.86 -8.33 -26.95
CA THR A 575 -19.31 -7.15 -27.62
C THR A 575 -19.37 -7.31 -29.15
N PRO A 576 -19.93 -6.36 -29.91
CA PRO A 576 -19.93 -6.37 -31.36
C PRO A 576 -18.58 -5.86 -31.91
N GLN A 577 -17.49 -6.54 -31.61
CA GLN A 577 -16.20 -6.33 -32.28
C GLN A 577 -15.66 -7.69 -32.72
N HIS A 578 -15.41 -7.82 -34.02
CA HIS A 578 -14.94 -8.99 -34.78
C HIS A 578 -15.97 -9.91 -35.47
N ARG A 579 -16.95 -9.34 -36.19
CA ARG A 579 -17.53 -10.03 -37.36
C ARG A 579 -17.68 -9.10 -38.56
N ASN A 580 -16.55 -8.64 -39.09
CA ASN A 580 -16.49 -8.24 -40.50
C ASN A 580 -16.08 -9.47 -41.31
N ILE A 581 -17.07 -10.26 -41.73
CA ILE A 581 -16.89 -11.13 -42.88
C ILE A 581 -17.28 -10.27 -44.08
N VAL A 582 -16.27 -9.82 -44.83
CA VAL A 582 -16.47 -9.22 -46.15
C VAL A 582 -16.76 -10.38 -47.09
N GLU A 583 -18.02 -10.54 -47.48
CA GLU A 583 -18.37 -11.36 -48.64
C GLU A 583 -17.95 -10.60 -49.90
N VAL A 584 -16.98 -11.16 -50.62
CA VAL A 584 -16.60 -10.73 -51.97
C VAL A 584 -17.41 -11.59 -52.94
N TYR A 585 -18.24 -10.95 -53.77
CA TYR A 585 -18.84 -11.57 -54.96
C TYR A 585 -17.89 -11.48 -56.16
#